data_AF-A0A132NL78-F1
#
_entry.id   AF-A0A132NL78-F1
#
_cell.length_a   1.000
_cell.length_b   1.000
_cell.length_c   1.000
_cell.angle_alpha   90.00
_cell.angle_beta   90.00
_cell.angle_gamma   90.00
#
_symmetry.space_group_name_H-M   'P 1'
#
loop_
_entity.id
_entity.type
_entity.pdbx_description
1 polymer ?
#
loop_
_entity_poly.entity_id
_entity_poly.type
_entity_poly.pdbx_seq_one_letter_code
_entity_poly.pdbx_strand_id
1 'polypeptide(L)'
;MRSRVTAAVTMVVTAALVMTGFAPAATAPDPRPAPAGTPPLTVTLVTGDRVTAARTAHGVQVLGVDPGPGRDHVMFTRARLGDHEHVYPADALPLVEAARLDRRLFDVTGLVEQGYDDASRADLPLIIQHARQARTLPYGTQLTATFGRLGMSAVSVRKRDTGGVWRQLTGGPYALYRGDNVAAVWLDGQVRATLDESVRQIGADRAHVAGVTGAGVPVAVLDTGYDPGHPDLAEAVVGSKDFTTDGTVADGHGHGTHVASIVAGRGTASGGQYTGVAPGAKLLVGKVLTRQGTGRESWVLAGMEWAVTAGARIVNMSLGGPPT
;
A
#
# COMPACT_ATOMS: atom_id res chain seq x y z
N MET A 1 -15.35 -5.45 66.93
CA MET A 1 -14.23 -5.82 67.82
C MET A 1 -13.81 -7.25 67.47
N ARG A 2 -12.59 -7.41 66.94
CA ARG A 2 -11.73 -8.62 66.83
C ARG A 2 -12.38 -10.01 66.71
N SER A 3 -12.15 -10.67 65.56
CA SER A 3 -11.31 -11.88 65.53
C SER A 3 -10.99 -12.24 64.07
N ARG A 4 -9.70 -12.25 63.74
CA ARG A 4 -9.15 -12.81 62.49
C ARG A 4 -8.76 -14.27 62.80
N VAL A 5 -9.22 -15.21 61.99
CA VAL A 5 -8.69 -16.59 62.01
C VAL A 5 -8.00 -16.84 60.68
N THR A 6 -6.68 -16.95 60.78
CA THR A 6 -5.75 -17.37 59.74
C THR A 6 -5.81 -18.90 59.65
N ALA A 7 -6.13 -19.46 58.50
CA ALA A 7 -6.01 -20.90 58.25
C ALA A 7 -4.83 -21.14 57.31
N ALA A 8 -3.79 -21.77 57.86
CA ALA A 8 -2.66 -22.31 57.11
C ALA A 8 -3.10 -23.59 56.39
N VAL A 9 -2.74 -23.71 55.10
CA VAL A 9 -2.89 -24.96 54.34
C VAL A 9 -1.50 -25.51 54.06
N THR A 10 -1.27 -26.69 54.62
CA THR A 10 -0.05 -27.50 54.53
C THR A 10 0.11 -28.08 53.13
N MET A 11 1.26 -27.85 52.50
CA MET A 11 1.60 -28.41 51.19
C MET A 11 2.21 -29.81 51.38
N VAL A 12 1.51 -30.87 50.95
CA VAL A 12 2.04 -32.22 50.89
C VAL A 12 2.64 -32.42 49.49
N VAL A 13 3.96 -32.66 49.43
CA VAL A 13 4.66 -33.03 48.20
C VAL A 13 4.76 -34.55 48.14
N THR A 14 3.99 -35.16 47.23
CA THR A 14 4.16 -36.57 46.83
C THR A 14 4.99 -36.64 45.56
N ALA A 15 6.20 -37.19 45.67
CA ALA A 15 7.04 -37.52 44.54
C ALA A 15 6.60 -38.87 43.94
N ALA A 16 6.14 -38.88 42.69
CA ALA A 16 5.88 -40.10 41.93
C ALA A 16 6.98 -40.27 40.87
N LEU A 17 7.78 -41.33 41.02
CA LEU A 17 8.80 -41.75 40.08
C LEU A 17 8.12 -42.56 38.96
N VAL A 18 8.06 -42.04 37.74
CA VAL A 18 7.59 -42.79 36.56
C VAL A 18 8.80 -43.25 35.76
N MET A 19 9.00 -44.57 35.72
CA MET A 19 9.94 -45.26 34.83
C MET A 19 9.39 -45.20 33.39
N THR A 20 10.08 -44.54 32.47
CA THR A 20 9.74 -44.54 31.05
C THR A 20 10.39 -45.73 30.34
N GLY A 21 9.57 -46.63 29.81
CA GLY A 21 10.01 -47.67 28.88
C GLY A 21 10.27 -47.10 27.48
N PHE A 22 11.35 -47.54 26.84
CA PHE A 22 11.63 -47.24 25.43
C PHE A 22 10.68 -48.03 24.52
N ALA A 23 9.83 -47.33 23.77
CA ALA A 23 9.10 -47.91 22.64
C ALA A 23 9.96 -47.80 21.35
N PRO A 24 9.92 -48.79 20.44
CA PRO A 24 10.67 -48.73 19.19
C PRO A 24 10.07 -47.68 18.25
N ALA A 25 10.93 -47.01 17.51
CA ALA A 25 10.57 -45.93 16.58
C ALA A 25 9.62 -46.43 15.49
N ALA A 26 8.46 -45.79 15.38
CA ALA A 26 7.57 -45.96 14.25
C ALA A 26 8.22 -45.34 13.00
N THR A 27 8.27 -46.12 11.93
CA THR A 27 8.77 -45.73 10.61
C THR A 27 8.04 -44.48 10.12
N ALA A 28 8.81 -43.45 9.73
CA ALA A 28 8.27 -42.21 9.19
C ALA A 28 7.41 -42.50 7.93
N PRO A 29 6.24 -41.86 7.76
CA PRO A 29 5.49 -41.99 6.53
C PRO A 29 6.26 -41.34 5.37
N ASP A 30 6.24 -41.99 4.21
CA ASP A 30 6.81 -41.48 2.96
C ASP A 30 6.38 -40.02 2.71
N PRO A 31 7.29 -39.15 2.23
CA PRO A 31 6.92 -37.78 1.91
C PRO A 31 5.93 -37.81 0.73
N ARG A 32 4.66 -37.48 1.00
CA ARG A 32 3.69 -37.17 -0.06
C ARG A 32 4.31 -36.12 -0.99
N PRO A 33 4.26 -36.29 -2.32
CA PRO A 33 4.60 -35.22 -3.24
C PRO A 33 3.69 -34.03 -2.93
N ALA A 34 4.29 -32.87 -2.67
CA ALA A 34 3.56 -31.63 -2.54
C ALA A 34 2.70 -31.41 -3.80
N PRO A 35 1.48 -30.86 -3.68
CA PRO A 35 0.71 -30.47 -4.87
C PRO A 35 1.58 -29.54 -5.71
N ALA A 36 1.57 -29.72 -7.03
CA ALA A 36 2.38 -28.95 -7.98
C ALA A 36 2.19 -27.45 -7.74
N GLY A 37 3.09 -26.87 -6.95
CA GLY A 37 3.03 -25.50 -6.50
C GLY A 37 3.53 -24.56 -7.59
N THR A 38 3.05 -23.33 -7.55
CA THR A 38 3.67 -22.22 -8.29
C THR A 38 5.19 -22.29 -8.14
N PRO A 39 5.97 -22.14 -9.23
CA PRO A 39 7.42 -22.22 -9.15
C PRO A 39 7.95 -21.27 -8.07
N PRO A 40 8.99 -21.69 -7.31
CA PRO A 40 9.57 -20.85 -6.29
C PRO A 40 10.10 -19.56 -6.92
N LEU A 41 9.91 -18.46 -6.21
CA LEU A 41 10.32 -17.14 -6.61
C LEU A 41 11.57 -16.73 -5.84
N THR A 42 12.43 -15.95 -6.50
CA THR A 42 13.67 -15.46 -5.92
C THR A 42 13.60 -13.96 -5.76
N VAL A 43 14.01 -13.46 -4.61
CA VAL A 43 14.12 -12.02 -4.31
C VAL A 43 15.55 -11.73 -3.93
N THR A 44 16.26 -10.96 -4.75
CA THR A 44 17.56 -10.39 -4.38
C THR A 44 17.36 -9.18 -3.47
N LEU A 45 17.87 -9.25 -2.24
CA LEU A 45 17.83 -8.17 -1.25
C LEU A 45 18.83 -7.05 -1.56
N VAL A 46 18.70 -5.91 -0.89
CA VAL A 46 19.64 -4.77 -1.02
C VAL A 46 21.09 -5.16 -0.68
N THR A 47 21.29 -6.21 0.12
CA THR A 47 22.60 -6.76 0.50
C THR A 47 23.24 -7.64 -0.57
N GLY A 48 22.48 -8.00 -1.62
CA GLY A 48 22.86 -8.98 -2.64
C GLY A 48 22.59 -10.44 -2.27
N ASP A 49 22.06 -10.69 -1.07
CA ASP A 49 21.61 -12.02 -0.66
C ASP A 49 20.30 -12.39 -1.40
N ARG A 50 20.14 -13.64 -1.80
CA ARG A 50 18.96 -14.12 -2.52
C ARG A 50 18.07 -14.93 -1.60
N VAL A 51 16.80 -14.56 -1.54
CA VAL A 51 15.80 -15.29 -0.77
C VAL A 51 14.91 -16.07 -1.73
N THR A 52 14.86 -17.38 -1.57
CA THR A 52 13.90 -18.24 -2.28
C THR A 52 12.63 -18.34 -1.44
N ALA A 53 11.49 -18.05 -2.05
CA ALA A 53 10.18 -18.11 -1.43
C ALA A 53 9.16 -18.83 -2.32
N ALA A 54 8.01 -19.16 -1.76
CA ALA A 54 6.87 -19.71 -2.49
C ALA A 54 5.62 -18.88 -2.21
N ARG A 55 4.76 -18.73 -3.22
CA ARG A 55 3.40 -18.20 -3.00
C ARG A 55 2.55 -19.33 -2.43
N THR A 56 1.90 -19.05 -1.32
CA THR A 56 1.01 -19.98 -0.60
C THR A 56 -0.39 -19.37 -0.50
N ALA A 57 -1.37 -20.16 -0.05
CA ALA A 57 -2.72 -19.67 0.22
C ALA A 57 -2.77 -18.58 1.31
N HIS A 58 -1.74 -18.48 2.15
CA HIS A 58 -1.64 -17.55 3.28
C HIS A 58 -0.59 -16.44 3.05
N GLY A 59 -0.21 -16.17 1.80
CA GLY A 59 0.80 -15.16 1.45
C GLY A 59 2.11 -15.79 0.99
N VAL A 60 3.23 -15.09 1.23
CA VAL A 60 4.57 -15.53 0.80
C VAL A 60 5.25 -16.29 1.93
N GLN A 61 5.82 -17.45 1.64
CA GLN A 61 6.61 -18.24 2.59
C GLN A 61 8.06 -18.32 2.15
N VAL A 62 9.00 -17.94 3.02
CA VAL A 62 10.44 -18.06 2.76
C VAL A 62 10.88 -19.52 2.92
N LEU A 63 11.49 -20.07 1.88
CA LEU A 63 12.02 -21.43 1.85
C LEU A 63 13.51 -21.44 2.24
N GLY A 64 14.30 -20.58 1.60
CA GLY A 64 15.76 -20.59 1.68
C GLY A 64 16.37 -19.20 1.55
N VAL A 65 17.61 -19.07 1.99
CA VAL A 65 18.42 -17.86 1.78
C VAL A 65 19.79 -18.32 1.29
N ASP A 66 20.17 -17.83 0.12
CA ASP A 66 21.49 -18.02 -0.46
C ASP A 66 22.30 -16.73 -0.25
N PRO A 67 23.38 -16.77 0.54
CA PRO A 67 24.22 -15.61 0.75
C PRO A 67 24.80 -15.07 -0.56
N GLY A 68 24.88 -13.75 -0.66
CA GLY A 68 25.55 -13.09 -1.79
C GLY A 68 27.06 -13.39 -1.80
N PRO A 69 27.76 -13.12 -2.92
CA PRO A 69 29.19 -13.37 -3.03
C PRO A 69 30.00 -12.74 -1.89
N GLY A 70 30.76 -13.57 -1.15
CA GLY A 70 31.59 -13.15 -0.02
C GLY A 70 30.84 -12.98 1.31
N ARG A 71 29.58 -13.42 1.38
CA ARG A 71 28.70 -13.28 2.56
C ARG A 71 28.35 -14.63 3.22
N ASP A 72 29.08 -15.70 2.90
CA ASP A 72 28.83 -17.05 3.46
C ASP A 72 28.93 -17.13 4.99
N HIS A 73 29.60 -16.16 5.62
CA HIS A 73 29.75 -16.04 7.06
C HIS A 73 28.60 -15.28 7.74
N VAL A 74 27.70 -14.66 6.97
CA VAL A 74 26.61 -13.83 7.51
C VAL A 74 25.45 -14.73 7.94
N MET A 75 24.99 -14.53 9.17
CA MET A 75 23.81 -15.22 9.69
C MET A 75 22.53 -14.45 9.33
N PHE A 76 21.44 -15.17 9.14
CA PHE A 76 20.14 -14.59 8.76
C PHE A 76 19.09 -14.90 9.82
N THR A 77 18.36 -13.87 10.23
CA THR A 77 17.20 -14.01 11.11
C THR A 77 15.94 -13.92 10.27
N ARG A 78 15.11 -14.96 10.32
CA ARG A 78 13.76 -14.93 9.75
C ARG A 78 12.78 -14.45 10.80
N ALA A 79 11.93 -13.50 10.45
CA ALA A 79 10.92 -12.97 11.36
C ALA A 79 9.58 -12.89 10.62
N ARG A 80 8.50 -13.28 11.31
CA ARG A 80 7.14 -13.04 10.84
C ARG A 80 6.54 -11.89 11.63
N LEU A 81 6.23 -10.80 10.94
CA LEU A 81 5.62 -9.60 11.52
C LEU A 81 4.23 -9.43 10.89
N GLY A 82 3.18 -9.77 11.64
CA GLY A 82 1.85 -9.94 11.06
C GLY A 82 1.85 -11.07 10.03
N ASP A 83 1.34 -10.80 8.83
CA ASP A 83 1.31 -11.77 7.72
C ASP A 83 2.53 -11.68 6.80
N HIS A 84 3.54 -10.88 7.18
CA HIS A 84 4.73 -10.64 6.35
C HIS A 84 5.96 -11.39 6.86
N GLU A 85 6.54 -12.21 5.98
CA GLU A 85 7.85 -12.83 6.16
C GLU A 85 8.99 -11.85 5.86
N HIS A 86 9.90 -11.69 6.82
CA HIS A 86 11.10 -10.87 6.72
C HIS A 86 12.37 -11.71 6.86
N VAL A 87 13.43 -11.31 6.16
CA VAL A 87 14.76 -11.92 6.26
C VAL A 87 15.79 -10.84 6.53
N TYR A 88 16.36 -10.83 7.74
CA TYR A 88 17.36 -9.86 8.17
C TYR A 88 18.76 -10.49 8.21
N PRO A 89 19.68 -10.05 7.36
CA PRO A 89 21.11 -10.33 7.55
C PRO A 89 21.60 -9.70 8.87
N ALA A 90 22.43 -10.42 9.62
CA ALA A 90 22.93 -9.97 10.92
C ALA A 90 23.69 -8.62 10.85
N ASP A 91 24.35 -8.35 9.73
CA ASP A 91 25.08 -7.10 9.47
C ASP A 91 24.19 -5.96 8.94
N ALA A 92 22.90 -6.21 8.71
CA ALA A 92 21.91 -5.19 8.36
C ALA A 92 21.02 -4.81 9.56
N LEU A 93 20.77 -5.75 10.48
CA LEU A 93 19.82 -5.56 11.58
C LEU A 93 20.10 -4.31 12.44
N PRO A 94 21.35 -4.01 12.86
CA PRO A 94 21.61 -2.79 13.65
C PRO A 94 21.30 -1.50 12.88
N LEU A 95 21.43 -1.49 11.56
CA LEU A 95 21.10 -0.33 10.72
C LEU A 95 19.59 -0.14 10.59
N VAL A 96 18.83 -1.24 10.55
CA VAL A 96 17.37 -1.22 10.56
C VAL A 96 16.86 -0.68 11.90
N GLU A 97 17.40 -1.17 13.02
CA GLU A 97 17.05 -0.72 14.37
C GLU A 97 17.39 0.76 14.59
N ALA A 98 18.51 1.23 14.05
CA ALA A 98 18.90 2.63 14.09
C ALA A 98 18.09 3.54 13.14
N ALA A 99 17.09 3.01 12.42
CA ALA A 99 16.30 3.71 11.39
C ALA A 99 17.15 4.29 10.24
N ARG A 100 18.29 3.67 9.96
CA ARG A 100 19.21 4.07 8.88
C ARG A 100 19.08 3.21 7.63
N LEU A 101 18.34 2.11 7.76
CA LEU A 101 17.92 1.27 6.66
C LEU A 101 16.44 0.94 6.83
N ASP A 102 15.66 1.15 5.79
CA ASP A 102 14.23 0.86 5.82
C ASP A 102 13.97 -0.64 5.97
N ARG A 103 13.17 -1.01 6.97
CA ARG A 103 12.76 -2.39 7.23
C ARG A 103 12.12 -3.06 6.00
N ARG A 104 11.46 -2.29 5.13
CA ARG A 104 10.80 -2.80 3.91
C ARG A 104 11.77 -3.38 2.88
N LEU A 105 13.06 -3.06 2.98
CA LEU A 105 14.11 -3.67 2.14
C LEU A 105 14.36 -5.15 2.47
N PHE A 106 13.79 -5.63 3.57
CA PHE A 106 13.92 -7.00 4.08
C PHE A 106 12.56 -7.71 4.24
N ASP A 107 11.47 -7.04 3.88
CA ASP A 107 10.11 -7.60 3.83
C ASP A 107 9.93 -8.36 2.51
N VAL A 108 10.14 -9.68 2.56
CA VAL A 108 10.08 -10.52 1.36
C VAL A 108 8.65 -10.60 0.83
N THR A 109 7.66 -10.55 1.72
CA THR A 109 6.24 -10.55 1.31
C THR A 109 5.91 -9.28 0.55
N GLY A 110 6.20 -8.11 1.14
CA GLY A 110 5.93 -6.81 0.53
C GLY A 110 6.72 -6.56 -0.76
N LEU A 111 7.96 -7.04 -0.87
CA LEU A 111 8.75 -6.95 -2.10
C LEU A 111 8.11 -7.76 -3.23
N VAL A 112 7.63 -8.97 -2.93
CA VAL A 112 7.00 -9.87 -3.91
C VAL A 112 5.62 -9.37 -4.35
N GLU A 113 4.86 -8.77 -3.44
CA GLU A 113 3.58 -8.13 -3.75
C GLU A 113 3.75 -6.90 -4.65
N GLN A 114 4.83 -6.14 -4.46
CA GLN A 114 5.17 -4.99 -5.29
C GLN A 114 5.92 -5.38 -6.58
N GLY A 115 6.03 -6.68 -6.90
CA GLY A 115 6.69 -7.15 -8.12
C GLY A 115 8.20 -6.94 -8.15
N TYR A 116 8.85 -6.86 -6.99
CA TYR A 116 10.30 -6.77 -6.84
C TYR A 116 10.97 -8.15 -6.72
N ASP A 117 10.33 -9.23 -7.17
CA ASP A 117 11.00 -10.52 -7.39
C ASP A 117 11.87 -10.50 -8.66
N ASP A 118 12.83 -11.42 -8.76
CA ASP A 118 13.87 -11.42 -9.79
C ASP A 118 13.35 -11.78 -11.18
N ALA A 119 12.18 -12.43 -11.28
CA ALA A 119 11.54 -12.74 -12.54
C ALA A 119 10.78 -11.52 -13.09
N SER A 120 10.13 -10.76 -12.21
CA SER A 120 9.34 -9.58 -12.56
C SER A 120 10.20 -8.33 -12.82
N ARG A 121 11.31 -8.17 -12.08
CA ARG A 121 12.11 -6.94 -12.13
C ARG A 121 13.60 -7.17 -11.88
N ALA A 122 14.43 -6.56 -12.74
CA ALA A 122 15.89 -6.67 -12.69
C ALA A 122 16.58 -5.60 -11.82
N ASP A 123 15.83 -4.60 -11.34
CA ASP A 123 16.33 -3.50 -10.54
C ASP A 123 15.56 -3.34 -9.21
N LEU A 124 16.22 -2.70 -8.25
CA LEU A 124 15.70 -2.33 -6.95
C LEU A 124 15.78 -0.80 -6.81
N PRO A 125 14.64 -0.10 -6.87
CA PRO A 125 14.54 1.33 -6.62
C PRO A 125 14.77 1.67 -5.14
N LEU A 126 15.60 2.67 -4.88
CA LEU A 126 15.98 3.13 -3.54
C LEU A 126 15.91 4.65 -3.43
N ILE A 127 15.61 5.15 -2.23
CA ILE A 127 15.82 6.56 -1.87
C ILE A 127 17.01 6.63 -0.93
N ILE A 128 17.97 7.51 -1.22
CA ILE A 128 19.18 7.72 -0.43
C ILE A 128 19.12 9.13 0.17
N GLN A 129 19.20 9.26 1.49
CA GLN A 129 19.39 10.54 2.17
C GLN A 129 20.88 10.78 2.41
N HIS A 130 21.33 11.98 2.05
CA HIS A 130 22.71 12.42 2.19
C HIS A 130 22.91 13.13 3.53
N ALA A 131 24.03 12.86 4.20
CA ALA A 131 24.35 13.46 5.50
C ALA A 131 24.99 14.88 5.38
N ARG A 132 25.60 15.21 4.24
CA ARG A 132 26.24 16.52 3.95
C ARG A 132 26.08 16.92 2.48
N GLN A 133 26.51 18.14 2.12
CA GLN A 133 26.44 18.72 0.76
C GLN A 133 27.03 17.85 -0.37
N ALA A 134 27.86 16.86 -0.06
CA ALA A 134 28.37 15.89 -1.02
C ALA A 134 27.29 14.86 -1.38
N ARG A 135 26.58 15.13 -2.48
CA ARG A 135 25.57 14.22 -3.08
C ARG A 135 26.23 13.13 -3.92
N THR A 136 27.27 12.48 -3.38
CA THR A 136 27.94 11.38 -4.07
C THR A 136 27.13 10.11 -3.88
N LEU A 137 26.86 9.41 -4.97
CA LEU A 137 26.13 8.15 -4.95
C LEU A 137 27.10 6.97 -5.02
N PRO A 138 26.75 5.81 -4.44
CA PRO A 138 27.52 4.59 -4.63
C PRO A 138 27.62 4.21 -6.11
N TYR A 139 28.76 3.64 -6.51
CA TYR A 139 28.93 3.07 -7.84
C TYR A 139 27.94 1.92 -8.07
N GLY A 140 27.39 1.83 -9.28
CA GLY A 140 26.35 0.84 -9.63
C GLY A 140 24.91 1.32 -9.39
N THR A 141 24.74 2.56 -8.89
CA THR A 141 23.44 3.23 -8.82
C THR A 141 23.19 4.07 -10.07
N GLN A 142 21.95 4.10 -10.54
CA GLN A 142 21.49 5.00 -11.59
C GLN A 142 20.55 6.04 -10.99
N LEU A 143 20.93 7.31 -11.03
CA LEU A 143 20.09 8.41 -10.54
C LEU A 143 18.81 8.54 -11.37
N THR A 144 17.66 8.53 -10.70
CA THR A 144 16.33 8.69 -11.33
C THR A 144 15.70 10.04 -10.98
N ALA A 145 15.89 10.55 -9.76
CA ALA A 145 15.41 11.87 -9.34
C ALA A 145 16.24 12.47 -8.20
N THR A 146 16.22 13.80 -8.06
CA THR A 146 16.87 14.51 -6.94
C THR A 146 15.90 15.38 -6.18
N PHE A 147 16.01 15.37 -4.86
CA PHE A 147 15.17 16.16 -3.95
C PHE A 147 16.06 17.12 -3.17
N GLY A 148 16.51 18.18 -3.84
CA GLY A 148 17.59 19.02 -3.33
C GLY A 148 17.33 19.66 -1.97
N ARG A 149 16.08 20.04 -1.68
CA ARG A 149 15.67 20.60 -0.37
C ARG A 149 15.61 19.56 0.75
N LEU A 150 15.34 18.30 0.39
CA LEU A 150 15.28 17.19 1.33
C LEU A 150 16.64 16.50 1.52
N GLY A 151 17.63 16.85 0.69
CA GLY A 151 18.95 16.19 0.70
C GLY A 151 18.86 14.73 0.29
N MET A 152 17.99 14.38 -0.65
CA MET A 152 17.76 12.99 -1.06
C MET A 152 17.92 12.78 -2.58
N SER A 153 18.22 11.54 -2.95
CA SER A 153 18.26 11.07 -4.33
C SER A 153 17.47 9.77 -4.46
N ALA A 154 16.58 9.68 -5.45
CA ALA A 154 16.04 8.41 -5.88
C ALA A 154 17.02 7.78 -6.89
N VAL A 155 17.31 6.50 -6.71
CA VAL A 155 18.20 5.73 -7.56
C VAL A 155 17.60 4.38 -7.88
N SER A 156 17.97 3.81 -9.03
CA SER A 156 17.74 2.41 -9.35
C SER A 156 19.07 1.64 -9.26
N VAL A 157 19.04 0.45 -8.66
CA VAL A 157 20.20 -0.44 -8.56
C VAL A 157 19.85 -1.75 -9.24
N ARG A 158 20.64 -2.19 -10.23
CA ARG A 158 20.42 -3.52 -10.81
C ARG A 158 20.66 -4.57 -9.73
N LYS A 159 19.81 -5.60 -9.65
CA LYS A 159 19.90 -6.64 -8.62
C LYS A 159 21.26 -7.33 -8.57
N ARG A 160 21.89 -7.54 -9.73
CA ARG A 160 23.26 -8.08 -9.81
C ARG A 160 24.34 -7.19 -9.17
N ASP A 161 24.07 -5.90 -9.03
CA ASP A 161 25.01 -4.89 -8.51
C ASP A 161 24.73 -4.55 -7.03
N THR A 162 23.61 -5.01 -6.46
CA THR A 162 23.18 -4.73 -5.06
C THR A 162 24.26 -5.08 -4.02
N GLY A 163 24.90 -6.25 -4.12
CA GLY A 163 25.98 -6.63 -3.20
C GLY A 163 27.21 -5.71 -3.28
N GLY A 164 27.49 -5.14 -4.45
CA GLY A 164 28.55 -4.13 -4.63
C GLY A 164 28.18 -2.78 -4.02
N VAL A 165 26.91 -2.38 -4.14
CA VAL A 165 26.36 -1.19 -3.49
C VAL A 165 26.32 -1.37 -1.97
N TRP A 166 25.94 -2.55 -1.47
CA TRP A 166 25.91 -2.88 -0.04
C TRP A 166 27.27 -2.71 0.64
N ARG A 167 28.34 -3.22 0.02
CA ARG A 167 29.70 -3.06 0.57
C ARG A 167 30.13 -1.60 0.68
N GLN A 168 29.69 -0.76 -0.26
CA GLN A 168 29.91 0.69 -0.19
C GLN A 168 29.04 1.32 0.90
N LEU A 169 27.79 0.91 1.05
CA LEU A 169 26.89 1.42 2.09
C LEU A 169 27.26 0.95 3.50
N THR A 170 28.11 -0.06 3.66
CA THR A 170 28.56 -0.55 4.98
C THR A 170 30.02 -0.27 5.27
N GLY A 171 30.79 0.20 4.28
CA GLY A 171 32.22 0.47 4.39
C GLY A 171 32.69 1.66 3.55
N GLY A 172 33.88 2.18 3.84
CA GLY A 172 34.42 3.34 3.12
C GLY A 172 33.60 4.62 3.35
N PRO A 173 33.51 5.53 2.36
CA PRO A 173 32.93 6.86 2.56
C PRO A 173 31.40 6.86 2.67
N TYR A 174 30.70 5.85 2.19
CA TYR A 174 29.23 5.77 2.27
C TYR A 174 28.76 4.94 3.46
N ALA A 175 29.68 4.54 4.34
CA ALA A 175 29.40 3.68 5.47
C ALA A 175 28.27 4.25 6.30
N LEU A 176 27.13 3.55 6.24
CA LEU A 176 25.96 3.85 6.99
C LEU A 176 26.42 3.94 8.44
N TYR A 177 26.97 2.93 9.09
CA TYR A 177 27.29 2.94 10.53
C TYR A 177 27.84 4.24 11.16
N ARG A 178 28.55 5.09 10.40
CA ARG A 178 29.06 6.39 10.85
C ARG A 178 28.20 7.61 10.48
N GLY A 179 27.37 7.50 9.44
CA GLY A 179 26.53 8.59 8.95
C GLY A 179 27.29 9.66 8.17
N ASP A 180 28.42 9.32 7.55
CA ASP A 180 29.35 10.30 6.96
C ASP A 180 28.80 10.95 5.68
N ASN A 181 28.49 10.16 4.65
CA ASN A 181 27.92 10.65 3.38
C ASN A 181 26.48 10.18 3.14
N VAL A 182 26.14 8.97 3.56
CA VAL A 182 24.76 8.46 3.51
C VAL A 182 24.19 8.40 4.92
N ALA A 183 23.12 9.14 5.14
CA ALA A 183 22.40 9.17 6.41
C ALA A 183 21.48 7.97 6.55
N ALA A 184 20.72 7.65 5.50
CA ALA A 184 19.78 6.54 5.49
C ALA A 184 19.39 6.11 4.06
N VAL A 185 18.89 4.88 3.93
CA VAL A 185 18.41 4.28 2.67
C VAL A 185 17.03 3.67 2.85
N TRP A 186 16.11 3.99 1.93
CA TRP A 186 14.75 3.45 1.90
C TRP A 186 14.44 2.74 0.59
N LEU A 187 13.45 1.85 0.65
CA LEU A 187 12.80 1.33 -0.55
C LEU A 187 12.00 2.46 -1.21
N ASP A 188 12.24 2.70 -2.50
CA ASP A 188 11.35 3.51 -3.34
C ASP A 188 10.18 2.61 -3.79
N GLY A 189 9.25 2.40 -2.86
CA GLY A 189 8.17 1.42 -2.98
C GLY A 189 7.09 1.85 -3.97
N GLN A 190 6.39 0.87 -4.54
CA GLN A 190 5.23 1.18 -5.39
C GLN A 190 4.08 1.70 -4.53
N VAL A 191 3.40 2.73 -5.02
CA VAL A 191 2.12 3.20 -4.48
C VAL A 191 1.01 2.89 -5.47
N ARG A 192 -0.19 2.59 -4.94
CA ARG A 192 -1.39 2.34 -5.74
C ARG A 192 -2.50 3.29 -5.30
N ALA A 193 -3.30 3.76 -6.25
CA ALA A 193 -4.54 4.45 -5.93
C ALA A 193 -5.46 3.48 -5.16
N THR A 194 -6.00 3.92 -4.03
CA THR A 194 -6.98 3.17 -3.23
C THR A 194 -8.26 4.00 -3.21
N LEU A 195 -9.33 3.46 -3.78
CA LEU A 195 -10.59 4.17 -4.00
C LEU A 195 -11.79 3.51 -3.30
N ASP A 196 -11.59 2.33 -2.70
CA ASP A 196 -12.62 1.50 -2.06
C ASP A 196 -12.67 1.57 -0.53
N GLU A 197 -11.62 2.07 0.12
CA GLU A 197 -11.53 2.07 1.59
C GLU A 197 -12.29 3.23 2.25
N SER A 198 -12.56 4.31 1.51
CA SER A 198 -13.14 5.55 2.06
C SER A 198 -14.53 5.33 2.65
N VAL A 199 -15.39 4.56 1.98
CA VAL A 199 -16.77 4.24 2.42
C VAL A 199 -16.77 3.56 3.79
N ARG A 200 -15.87 2.58 4.00
CA ARG A 200 -15.73 1.90 5.31
C ARG A 200 -15.14 2.82 6.37
N GLN A 201 -14.14 3.64 6.00
CA GLN A 201 -13.50 4.57 6.93
C GLN A 201 -14.49 5.59 7.51
N ILE A 202 -15.43 6.08 6.72
CA ILE A 202 -16.47 7.01 7.17
C ILE A 202 -17.72 6.32 7.76
N GLY A 203 -17.74 4.98 7.77
CA GLY A 203 -18.85 4.19 8.29
C GLY A 203 -20.10 4.15 7.40
N ALA A 204 -19.99 4.53 6.12
CA ALA A 204 -21.10 4.50 5.18
C ALA A 204 -21.53 3.06 4.83
N ASP A 205 -20.61 2.10 4.90
CA ASP A 205 -20.89 0.66 4.81
C ASP A 205 -21.91 0.21 5.88
N ARG A 206 -21.78 0.71 7.11
CA ARG A 206 -22.74 0.42 8.19
C ARG A 206 -24.10 1.04 7.91
N ALA A 207 -24.13 2.24 7.32
CA ALA A 207 -25.36 2.88 6.89
C ALA A 207 -26.06 2.06 5.80
N HIS A 208 -25.31 1.52 4.83
CA HIS A 208 -25.84 0.65 3.79
C HIS A 208 -26.46 -0.63 4.36
N VAL A 209 -25.77 -1.28 5.32
CA VAL A 209 -26.30 -2.46 6.03
C VAL A 209 -27.60 -2.13 6.78
N ALA A 210 -27.72 -0.91 7.32
CA ALA A 210 -28.95 -0.42 7.94
C ALA A 210 -30.03 0.04 6.93
N GLY A 211 -29.80 -0.14 5.62
CA GLY A 211 -30.72 0.26 4.55
C GLY A 211 -30.68 1.75 4.19
N VAL A 212 -29.74 2.53 4.73
CA VAL A 212 -29.58 3.96 4.46
C VAL A 212 -28.63 4.15 3.30
N THR A 213 -29.18 4.42 2.11
CA THR A 213 -28.41 4.53 0.85
C THR A 213 -28.50 5.92 0.21
N GLY A 214 -29.19 6.87 0.84
CA GLY A 214 -29.54 8.15 0.22
C GLY A 214 -30.65 8.04 -0.83
N ALA A 215 -31.43 6.96 -0.79
CA ALA A 215 -32.52 6.65 -1.73
C ALA A 215 -33.36 7.89 -2.09
N GLY A 216 -33.36 8.26 -3.37
CA GLY A 216 -34.21 9.33 -3.91
C GLY A 216 -33.75 10.76 -3.60
N VAL A 217 -32.68 10.96 -2.83
CA VAL A 217 -32.14 12.29 -2.55
C VAL A 217 -31.42 12.83 -3.80
N PRO A 218 -31.84 13.98 -4.36
CA PRO A 218 -31.15 14.57 -5.50
C PRO A 218 -29.89 15.33 -5.06
N VAL A 219 -28.75 14.97 -5.63
CA VAL A 219 -27.44 15.59 -5.38
C VAL A 219 -26.91 16.15 -6.69
N ALA A 220 -26.62 17.44 -6.72
CA ALA A 220 -25.97 18.06 -7.86
C ALA A 220 -24.45 17.91 -7.76
N VAL A 221 -23.82 17.47 -8.85
CA VAL A 221 -22.36 17.46 -9.02
C VAL A 221 -22.03 18.48 -10.09
N LEU A 222 -21.41 19.60 -9.68
CA LEU A 222 -21.00 20.67 -10.59
C LEU A 222 -19.50 20.54 -10.86
N ASP A 223 -19.14 19.96 -12.02
CA ASP A 223 -17.77 19.50 -12.30
C ASP A 223 -17.45 19.46 -13.82
N THR A 224 -16.56 18.57 -14.27
CA THR A 224 -16.16 18.38 -15.68
C THR A 224 -17.17 17.58 -16.52
N GLY A 225 -18.30 17.19 -15.94
CA GLY A 225 -19.34 16.36 -16.56
C GLY A 225 -19.38 14.97 -15.95
N TYR A 226 -19.95 14.01 -16.70
CA TYR A 226 -19.89 12.58 -16.36
C TYR A 226 -19.75 11.75 -17.64
N ASP A 227 -19.24 10.52 -17.54
CA ASP A 227 -19.33 9.52 -18.60
C ASP A 227 -20.75 8.91 -18.63
N PRO A 228 -21.57 9.19 -19.67
CA PRO A 228 -22.92 8.63 -19.76
C PRO A 228 -22.95 7.12 -20.03
N GLY A 229 -21.83 6.55 -20.49
CA GLY A 229 -21.66 5.11 -20.69
C GLY A 229 -21.23 4.37 -19.43
N HIS A 230 -20.92 5.06 -18.33
CA HIS A 230 -20.38 4.42 -17.15
C HIS A 230 -21.46 3.58 -16.44
N PRO A 231 -21.27 2.25 -16.29
CA PRO A 231 -22.30 1.34 -15.78
C PRO A 231 -22.76 1.70 -14.36
N ASP A 232 -21.85 2.20 -13.52
CA ASP A 232 -22.18 2.56 -12.14
C ASP A 232 -23.00 3.87 -12.03
N LEU A 233 -23.05 4.68 -13.10
CA LEU A 233 -23.76 5.96 -13.13
C LEU A 233 -25.04 5.95 -13.97
N ALA A 234 -25.22 4.93 -14.83
CA ALA A 234 -26.26 4.86 -15.85
C ALA A 234 -27.68 5.18 -15.34
N GLU A 235 -28.07 4.68 -14.17
CA GLU A 235 -29.40 4.96 -13.58
C GLU A 235 -29.34 5.93 -12.37
N ALA A 236 -28.15 6.44 -12.05
CA ALA A 236 -27.93 7.34 -10.93
C ALA A 236 -28.17 8.77 -11.40
N VAL A 237 -27.66 9.12 -12.58
CA VAL A 237 -27.87 10.43 -13.21
C VAL A 237 -29.28 10.54 -13.78
N VAL A 238 -30.06 11.47 -13.23
CA VAL A 238 -31.46 11.72 -13.64
C VAL A 238 -31.64 13.05 -14.38
N GLY A 239 -30.58 13.86 -14.43
CA GLY A 239 -30.57 15.11 -15.18
C GLY A 239 -29.13 15.58 -15.38
N SER A 240 -28.86 16.20 -16.51
CA SER A 240 -27.54 16.76 -16.79
C SER A 240 -27.61 17.97 -17.70
N LYS A 241 -26.69 18.92 -17.55
CA LYS A 241 -26.60 20.12 -18.39
C LYS A 241 -25.16 20.61 -18.51
N ASP A 242 -24.78 21.06 -19.70
CA ASP A 242 -23.49 21.71 -19.95
C ASP A 242 -23.67 23.23 -19.93
N PHE A 243 -22.78 23.91 -19.17
CA PHE A 243 -22.70 25.37 -19.08
C PHE A 243 -21.42 25.91 -19.72
N THR A 244 -20.54 25.02 -20.16
CA THR A 244 -19.28 25.36 -20.79
C THR A 244 -19.47 25.55 -22.30
N THR A 245 -18.35 25.76 -22.99
CA THR A 245 -18.29 25.78 -24.45
C THR A 245 -17.99 24.42 -25.07
N ASP A 246 -17.90 23.34 -24.28
CA ASP A 246 -17.63 21.98 -24.81
C ASP A 246 -18.82 21.44 -25.62
N GLY A 247 -20.04 21.92 -25.36
CA GLY A 247 -21.25 21.54 -26.10
C GLY A 247 -21.74 20.13 -25.80
N THR A 248 -21.30 19.54 -24.68
CA THR A 248 -21.64 18.17 -24.28
C THR A 248 -21.47 18.00 -22.78
N VAL A 249 -22.32 17.19 -22.16
CA VAL A 249 -22.21 16.80 -20.74
C VAL A 249 -21.17 15.71 -20.51
N ALA A 250 -20.67 15.10 -21.58
CA ALA A 250 -19.68 14.03 -21.51
C ALA A 250 -18.39 14.52 -20.85
N ASP A 251 -17.88 13.73 -19.92
CA ASP A 251 -16.66 14.05 -19.20
C ASP A 251 -15.42 13.75 -20.06
N GLY A 252 -14.77 14.82 -20.53
CA GLY A 252 -13.50 14.74 -21.26
C GLY A 252 -12.26 14.75 -20.36
N HIS A 253 -12.41 14.89 -19.04
CA HIS A 253 -11.30 14.97 -18.07
C HIS A 253 -11.23 13.75 -17.14
N GLY A 254 -12.38 13.21 -16.73
CA GLY A 254 -12.52 12.08 -15.82
C GLY A 254 -12.77 12.47 -14.36
N HIS A 255 -12.57 13.74 -13.99
CA HIS A 255 -12.71 14.20 -12.60
C HIS A 255 -14.17 14.18 -12.15
N GLY A 256 -15.08 14.73 -12.95
CA GLY A 256 -16.51 14.75 -12.65
C GLY A 256 -17.13 13.35 -12.57
N THR A 257 -16.72 12.43 -13.47
CA THR A 257 -17.14 11.02 -13.41
C THR A 257 -16.70 10.35 -12.11
N HIS A 258 -15.45 10.58 -11.71
CA HIS A 258 -14.89 10.05 -10.47
C HIS A 258 -15.59 10.64 -9.23
N VAL A 259 -15.86 11.94 -9.21
CA VAL A 259 -16.62 12.58 -8.13
C VAL A 259 -18.05 12.04 -8.07
N ALA A 260 -18.73 11.92 -9.21
CA ALA A 260 -20.07 11.37 -9.29
C ALA A 260 -20.14 9.92 -8.78
N SER A 261 -19.15 9.09 -9.10
CA SER A 261 -19.11 7.70 -8.65
C SER A 261 -18.83 7.58 -7.14
N ILE A 262 -18.00 8.46 -6.56
CA ILE A 262 -17.84 8.53 -5.10
C ILE A 262 -19.17 8.86 -4.43
N VAL A 263 -19.94 9.79 -4.97
CA VAL A 263 -21.23 10.19 -4.39
C VAL A 263 -22.25 9.05 -4.49
N ALA A 264 -22.53 8.56 -5.69
CA ALA A 264 -23.68 7.66 -5.93
C ALA A 264 -23.40 6.54 -6.95
N GLY A 265 -22.14 6.16 -7.15
CA GLY A 265 -21.78 5.02 -7.97
C GLY A 265 -22.41 3.75 -7.42
N ARG A 266 -23.04 2.94 -8.29
CA ARG A 266 -23.68 1.69 -7.87
C ARG A 266 -22.70 0.56 -7.55
N GLY A 267 -21.46 0.63 -8.03
CA GLY A 267 -20.49 -0.46 -7.92
C GLY A 267 -20.80 -1.64 -8.85
N THR A 268 -21.71 -1.48 -9.83
CA THR A 268 -22.18 -2.54 -10.73
C THR A 268 -21.04 -3.22 -11.48
N ALA A 269 -20.09 -2.46 -12.03
CA ALA A 269 -18.95 -2.99 -12.78
C ALA A 269 -17.92 -3.71 -11.90
N SER A 270 -17.97 -3.51 -10.58
CA SER A 270 -16.99 -4.04 -9.62
C SER A 270 -17.57 -5.06 -8.64
N GLY A 271 -18.81 -5.51 -8.87
CA GLY A 271 -19.49 -6.41 -7.92
C GLY A 271 -19.69 -5.78 -6.54
N GLY A 272 -19.78 -4.46 -6.46
CA GLY A 272 -19.97 -3.69 -5.23
C GLY A 272 -18.69 -3.19 -4.55
N GLN A 273 -17.49 -3.52 -5.05
CA GLN A 273 -16.24 -3.07 -4.43
C GLN A 273 -16.11 -1.55 -4.41
N TYR A 274 -16.52 -0.87 -5.48
CA TYR A 274 -16.45 0.58 -5.64
C TYR A 274 -17.82 1.25 -5.56
N THR A 275 -18.73 0.74 -4.71
CA THR A 275 -20.01 1.39 -4.43
C THR A 275 -19.76 2.74 -3.73
N GLY A 276 -20.45 3.79 -4.20
CA GLY A 276 -20.35 5.14 -3.64
C GLY A 276 -20.96 5.26 -2.25
N VAL A 277 -20.84 6.46 -1.66
CA VAL A 277 -21.31 6.74 -0.30
C VAL A 277 -22.84 6.67 -0.19
N ALA A 278 -23.56 7.14 -1.21
CA ALA A 278 -25.02 7.15 -1.27
C ALA A 278 -25.52 6.53 -2.58
N PRO A 279 -25.42 5.20 -2.76
CA PRO A 279 -25.70 4.53 -4.03
C PRO A 279 -27.18 4.57 -4.45
N GLY A 280 -28.08 4.96 -3.54
CA GLY A 280 -29.50 5.18 -3.84
C GLY A 280 -29.83 6.63 -4.23
N ALA A 281 -28.88 7.56 -4.12
CA ALA A 281 -29.09 8.96 -4.48
C ALA A 281 -29.30 9.14 -5.99
N LYS A 282 -29.92 10.25 -6.36
CA LYS A 282 -30.12 10.66 -7.75
C LYS A 282 -29.18 11.82 -8.07
N LEU A 283 -28.42 11.72 -9.15
CA LEU A 283 -27.45 12.72 -9.53
C LEU A 283 -28.02 13.71 -10.56
N LEU A 284 -27.73 14.99 -10.34
CA LEU A 284 -27.92 16.08 -11.28
C LEU A 284 -26.53 16.58 -11.70
N VAL A 285 -26.06 16.23 -12.89
CA VAL A 285 -24.69 16.56 -13.31
C VAL A 285 -24.66 17.86 -14.10
N GLY A 286 -24.09 18.90 -13.51
CA GLY A 286 -23.86 20.19 -14.17
C GLY A 286 -22.40 20.29 -14.60
N LYS A 287 -22.12 20.30 -15.91
CA LYS A 287 -20.76 20.53 -16.38
C LYS A 287 -20.46 22.02 -16.36
N VAL A 288 -19.59 22.45 -15.45
CA VAL A 288 -19.15 23.84 -15.26
C VAL A 288 -17.64 24.00 -15.48
N LEU A 289 -16.92 22.88 -15.65
CA LEU A 289 -15.52 22.82 -16.02
C LEU A 289 -15.34 22.14 -17.39
N THR A 290 -14.44 22.66 -18.20
CA THR A 290 -14.08 22.11 -19.52
C THR A 290 -13.33 20.78 -19.40
N ARG A 291 -13.06 20.11 -20.52
CA ARG A 291 -12.18 18.93 -20.58
C ARG A 291 -10.76 19.16 -20.04
N GLN A 292 -10.32 20.40 -19.89
CA GLN A 292 -9.03 20.74 -19.25
C GLN A 292 -9.16 21.00 -17.74
N GLY A 293 -10.34 20.80 -17.14
CA GLY A 293 -10.55 21.03 -15.71
C GLY A 293 -10.67 22.51 -15.33
N THR A 294 -10.84 23.41 -16.31
CA THR A 294 -10.95 24.86 -16.08
C THR A 294 -12.37 25.36 -16.33
N GLY A 295 -12.81 26.37 -15.59
CA GLY A 295 -14.16 26.93 -15.71
C GLY A 295 -14.20 28.44 -15.50
N ARG A 296 -15.40 29.00 -15.66
CA ARG A 296 -15.69 30.40 -15.35
C ARG A 296 -16.63 30.45 -14.14
N GLU A 297 -16.44 31.44 -13.27
CA GLU A 297 -17.35 31.68 -12.15
C GLU A 297 -18.81 31.83 -12.62
N SER A 298 -19.04 32.46 -13.77
CA SER A 298 -20.37 32.58 -14.37
C SER A 298 -20.99 31.22 -14.74
N TRP A 299 -20.19 30.24 -15.15
CA TRP A 299 -20.68 28.88 -15.42
C TRP A 299 -21.01 28.15 -14.12
N VAL A 300 -20.19 28.33 -13.08
CA VAL A 300 -20.45 27.77 -11.75
C VAL A 300 -21.75 28.33 -11.19
N LEU A 301 -21.95 29.66 -11.22
CA LEU A 301 -23.17 30.32 -10.77
C LEU A 301 -24.40 29.84 -11.55
N ALA A 302 -24.32 29.76 -12.89
CA ALA A 302 -25.40 29.22 -13.71
C ALA A 302 -25.71 27.75 -13.39
N GLY A 303 -24.68 26.96 -13.08
CA GLY A 303 -24.81 25.58 -12.61
C GLY A 303 -25.51 25.49 -11.25
N MET A 304 -25.20 26.39 -10.31
CA MET A 304 -25.84 26.47 -9.00
C MET A 304 -27.32 26.84 -9.11
N GLU A 305 -27.66 27.85 -9.92
CA GLU A 305 -29.06 28.24 -10.17
C GLU A 305 -29.86 27.10 -10.81
N TRP A 306 -29.26 26.42 -11.78
CA TRP A 306 -29.87 25.24 -12.40
C TRP A 306 -30.05 24.10 -11.40
N ALA A 307 -29.06 23.82 -10.55
CA ALA A 307 -29.15 22.75 -9.55
C ALA A 307 -30.34 22.97 -8.60
N VAL A 308 -30.52 24.20 -8.12
CA VAL A 308 -31.67 24.58 -7.28
C VAL A 308 -32.98 24.36 -8.03
N THR A 309 -33.07 24.85 -9.27
CA THR A 309 -34.28 24.72 -10.10
C THR A 309 -34.60 23.26 -10.43
N ALA A 310 -33.57 22.44 -10.63
CA ALA A 310 -33.68 21.00 -10.88
C ALA A 310 -33.99 20.20 -9.60
N GLY A 311 -34.10 20.85 -8.44
CA GLY A 311 -34.52 20.25 -7.17
C GLY A 311 -33.40 19.61 -6.36
N ALA A 312 -32.13 19.92 -6.64
CA ALA A 312 -31.01 19.41 -5.85
C ALA A 312 -31.14 19.80 -4.37
N ARG A 313 -30.91 18.82 -3.48
CA ARG A 313 -30.87 19.03 -2.02
C ARG A 313 -29.47 19.26 -1.48
N ILE A 314 -28.47 18.77 -2.22
CA ILE A 314 -27.05 18.86 -1.91
C ILE A 314 -26.35 19.28 -3.20
N VAL A 315 -25.34 20.14 -3.09
CA VAL A 315 -24.47 20.52 -4.21
C VAL A 315 -23.03 20.17 -3.83
N ASN A 316 -22.37 19.37 -4.65
CA ASN A 316 -20.94 19.11 -4.58
C ASN A 316 -20.20 19.94 -5.64
N MET A 317 -19.17 20.65 -5.20
CA MET A 317 -18.26 21.43 -6.04
C MET A 317 -16.83 21.11 -5.63
N SER A 318 -16.17 20.27 -6.42
CA SER A 318 -14.77 19.89 -6.20
C SER A 318 -13.86 20.79 -7.05
N LEU A 319 -14.02 22.11 -6.88
CA LEU A 319 -13.36 23.16 -7.66
C LEU A 319 -13.02 24.35 -6.76
N GLY A 320 -12.15 25.23 -7.23
CA GLY A 320 -11.75 26.43 -6.50
C GLY A 320 -11.03 27.45 -7.40
N GLY A 321 -10.99 28.69 -6.93
CA GLY A 321 -10.27 29.80 -7.56
C GLY A 321 -9.29 30.47 -6.58
N PRO A 322 -8.45 31.40 -7.06
CA PRO A 322 -7.61 32.21 -6.18
C PRO A 322 -8.48 33.02 -5.19
N PRO A 323 -7.95 33.40 -4.02
CA PRO A 323 -8.66 34.27 -3.09
C PRO A 323 -8.96 35.62 -3.76
N THR A 324 -10.17 36.13 -3.56
CA THR A 324 -10.64 37.44 -4.02
C THR A 324 -10.64 38.49 -2.90
#